data_AF-A0AAI9ZXF2-F1
#
_entry.id   AF-A0AAI9ZXF2-F1
#
_cell.length_a   1.000
_cell.length_b   1.000
_cell.length_c   1.000
_cell.angle_alpha   90.00
_cell.angle_beta   90.00
_cell.angle_gamma   90.00
#
_symmetry.space_group_name_H-M   'P 1'
#
loop_
_entity.id
_entity.type
_entity.pdbx_description
1 polymer ?
#
loop_
_entity_poly.entity_id
_entity_poly.type
_entity_poly.pdbx_seq_one_letter_code
_entity_poly.pdbx_strand_id
1 'polypeptide(L)'
;MQAIWSRAGQAHRCGCKACFSASGGMMRQSATRATQRKPTFSEIFTACYTSIMGTAAVLDAERKDRRRKDLDRQIEEVSNELANLVEKGQKKAPTKPPAGDIGNRYPGALKDHVRQNPEISKMLDALGPSHKWQKTVATKADVDRFWEIYELSPSNKVRGVDYDALMKELIEEEGVPIKHRQPRTVRQAKAAEVAAKALVYRFLDAGDYMIGSERMQTTREEVAKLMKSKLPIWHLELSAEALNTCSLELNQVLREIFDASTPSNVDHTIHSLCHNILTSPQALSIHTYNHLIAGLDKVGMHRLASEVVGSFFHGKLEPTQHTLVCILNHFKATHDIDSFAGFIARMVGKDQRGVNIRRKTHGEVATFFRIHGWAMKKDVAVASHYVVERARFDEKVFAAIIEGMLAFSRLRAAVGAFAASIAADLTISMRTISELLDCCARSLDRIAADKVLKALETKPELISQAFTQENDQLYLARRIRSLLDICGREDESPTSVAPFLKKPVFSIVLSEEQKRVLHIARIAHAVGQT
;
A
#
# COMPACT_ATOMS: atom_id res chain seq x y z
N MET A 1 62.72 26.97 -13.71
CA MET A 1 61.99 28.26 -13.86
C MET A 1 60.72 28.15 -13.03
N GLN A 2 60.66 28.81 -11.86
CA GLN A 2 59.87 30.04 -11.62
C GLN A 2 58.39 29.87 -12.00
N ALA A 3 57.36 30.19 -11.22
CA ALA A 3 57.18 30.65 -9.86
C ALA A 3 55.67 30.50 -9.53
N ILE A 4 55.36 30.16 -8.27
CA ILE A 4 54.36 30.82 -7.41
C ILE A 4 52.97 31.11 -8.02
N TRP A 5 52.02 30.24 -7.70
CA TRP A 5 50.60 30.59 -7.71
C TRP A 5 50.28 31.48 -6.49
N SER A 6 49.99 32.76 -6.76
CA SER A 6 49.46 33.73 -5.80
C SER A 6 48.02 34.02 -6.16
N ARG A 7 47.06 33.68 -5.28
CA ARG A 7 45.77 34.38 -5.05
C ARG A 7 44.88 33.55 -4.12
N ALA A 8 45.06 33.74 -2.82
CA ALA A 8 43.99 33.57 -1.84
C ALA A 8 43.73 34.96 -1.25
N GLY A 9 42.50 35.43 -1.42
CA GLY A 9 42.04 36.77 -1.07
C GLY A 9 42.17 37.06 0.41
N GLN A 10 42.49 38.31 0.70
CA GLN A 10 42.40 38.93 2.01
C GLN A 10 40.94 38.86 2.50
N ALA A 11 40.71 38.17 3.61
CA ALA A 11 39.47 38.29 4.38
C ALA A 11 39.75 39.19 5.58
N HIS A 12 39.05 40.33 5.62
CA HIS A 12 39.06 41.27 6.73
C HIS A 12 38.61 40.60 8.03
N ARG A 13 39.33 40.88 9.12
CA ARG A 13 39.04 40.41 10.47
C ARG A 13 37.75 41.06 10.98
N CYS A 14 36.67 40.30 11.13
CA CYS A 14 35.54 40.71 11.96
C CYS A 14 35.71 40.09 13.35
N GLY A 15 35.67 40.94 14.39
CA GLY A 15 35.95 40.56 15.78
C GLY A 15 34.80 39.84 16.49
N CYS A 16 34.23 38.79 15.91
CA CYS A 16 33.16 38.01 16.54
C CYS A 16 33.68 36.77 17.28
N LYS A 17 32.95 36.37 18.33
CA LYS A 17 33.35 35.32 19.30
C LYS A 17 33.54 33.93 18.67
N ALA A 18 32.98 33.67 17.49
CA ALA A 18 33.15 32.43 16.73
C ALA A 18 34.52 32.34 16.01
N CYS A 19 35.16 33.48 15.69
CA CYS A 19 36.48 33.52 15.06
C CYS A 19 37.64 33.39 16.06
N PHE A 20 37.36 33.57 17.36
CA PHE A 20 38.33 33.43 18.46
C PHE A 20 38.54 31.96 18.88
N SER A 21 37.53 31.09 18.69
CA SER A 21 37.64 29.66 19.03
C SER A 21 38.37 28.84 17.95
N ALA A 22 38.45 29.33 16.72
CA ALA A 22 39.22 28.69 15.64
C ALA A 22 40.71 29.06 15.63
N SER A 23 41.12 30.06 16.41
CA SER A 23 42.51 30.56 16.49
C SER A 23 43.33 29.99 17.65
N GLY A 24 42.74 29.12 18.48
CA GLY A 24 43.44 28.40 19.56
C GLY A 24 43.92 26.99 19.20
N GLY A 25 43.62 26.48 17.99
CA GLY A 25 43.80 25.06 17.64
C GLY A 25 44.99 24.71 16.74
N MET A 26 45.74 25.68 16.22
CA MET A 26 46.81 25.43 15.24
C MET A 26 48.12 26.13 15.63
N MET A 27 48.85 25.55 16.58
CA MET A 27 50.31 25.65 16.61
C MET A 27 50.89 24.57 17.53
N ARG A 28 51.45 23.51 16.92
CA ARG A 28 52.72 22.87 17.30
C ARG A 28 52.97 21.63 16.43
N GLN A 29 53.89 21.77 15.49
CA GLN A 29 54.65 20.64 14.96
C GLN A 29 55.97 20.50 15.74
N SER A 30 56.40 19.23 15.84
CA SER A 30 57.77 18.73 15.94
C SER A 30 58.15 17.99 17.24
N ALA A 31 58.64 16.78 17.00
CA ALA A 31 58.88 15.63 17.87
C ALA A 31 59.82 15.85 19.07
N THR A 32 59.58 15.11 20.16
CA THR A 32 60.60 14.34 20.93
C THR A 32 59.93 13.59 22.11
N ARG A 33 60.23 12.29 22.24
CA ARG A 33 59.98 11.38 23.39
C ARG A 33 58.54 11.20 23.92
N ALA A 34 58.01 9.99 23.72
CA ALA A 34 56.90 9.47 24.51
C ALA A 34 57.31 9.36 25.99
N THR A 35 56.80 10.27 26.82
CA THR A 35 56.75 10.09 28.27
C THR A 35 55.40 9.46 28.61
N GLN A 36 55.42 8.28 29.25
CA GLN A 36 54.22 7.61 29.73
C GLN A 36 53.50 8.54 30.72
N ARG A 37 52.38 9.12 30.30
CA ARG A 37 51.51 9.85 31.22
C ARG A 37 50.70 8.81 32.00
N LYS A 38 50.86 8.79 33.33
CA LYS A 38 50.07 7.90 34.20
C LYS A 38 48.60 8.29 34.08
N PRO A 39 47.68 7.34 33.84
CA PRO A 39 46.26 7.62 33.76
C PRO A 39 45.79 8.18 35.10
N THR A 40 44.98 9.23 35.03
CA THR A 40 44.43 9.91 36.21
C THR A 40 43.40 9.01 36.86
N PHE A 41 43.24 9.04 38.19
CA PHE A 41 42.29 8.17 38.90
C PHE A 41 40.87 8.26 38.34
N SER A 42 40.45 9.46 37.90
CA SER A 42 39.18 9.69 37.20
C SER A 42 39.07 8.92 35.86
N GLU A 43 40.14 8.84 35.09
CA GLU A 43 40.16 8.12 33.80
C GLU A 43 40.12 6.60 34.00
N ILE A 44 40.79 6.10 35.05
CA ILE A 44 40.72 4.69 35.45
C ILE A 44 39.29 4.34 35.89
N PHE A 45 38.66 5.18 36.72
CA PHE A 45 37.27 4.96 37.16
C PHE A 45 36.27 5.02 36.00
N THR A 46 36.45 5.96 35.06
CA THR A 46 35.59 6.08 33.88
C THR A 46 35.78 4.89 32.94
N ALA A 47 37.01 4.40 32.76
CA ALA A 47 37.28 3.19 31.99
C ALA A 47 36.72 1.92 32.67
N CYS A 48 36.81 1.81 34.00
CA CYS A 48 36.23 0.69 34.74
C CYS A 48 34.70 0.71 34.66
N TYR A 49 34.05 1.87 34.82
CA TYR A 49 32.59 1.96 34.73
C TYR A 49 32.07 1.70 33.31
N THR A 50 32.75 2.20 32.29
CA THR A 50 32.37 1.94 30.89
C THR A 50 32.63 0.48 30.50
N SER A 51 33.67 -0.17 31.03
CA SER A 51 33.91 -1.60 30.84
C SER A 51 32.85 -2.47 31.53
N ILE A 52 32.47 -2.15 32.77
CA ILE A 52 31.40 -2.87 33.50
C ILE A 52 30.05 -2.69 32.81
N MET A 53 29.69 -1.46 32.41
CA MET A 53 28.44 -1.21 31.68
C MET A 53 28.45 -1.83 30.28
N GLY A 54 29.60 -1.80 29.58
CA GLY A 54 29.76 -2.42 28.27
C GLY A 54 29.62 -3.94 28.32
N THR A 55 30.28 -4.60 29.27
CA THR A 55 30.13 -6.05 29.48
C THR A 55 28.72 -6.43 29.91
N ALA A 56 28.06 -5.65 30.77
CA ALA A 56 26.66 -5.85 31.13
C ALA A 56 25.71 -5.71 29.92
N ALA A 57 25.94 -4.73 29.05
CA ALA A 57 25.15 -4.52 27.83
C ALA A 57 25.34 -5.66 26.82
N VAL A 58 26.56 -6.17 26.66
CA VAL A 58 26.85 -7.33 25.78
C VAL A 58 26.19 -8.60 26.33
N LEU A 59 26.29 -8.85 27.64
CA LEU A 59 25.64 -10.01 28.27
C LEU A 59 24.11 -9.90 28.25
N ASP A 60 23.54 -8.71 28.44
CA ASP A 60 22.09 -8.48 28.31
C ASP A 60 21.62 -8.64 26.85
N ALA A 61 22.42 -8.20 25.88
CA ALA A 61 22.16 -8.40 24.47
C ALA A 61 22.18 -9.90 24.09
N GLU A 62 23.19 -10.66 24.54
CA GLU A 62 23.23 -12.11 24.34
C GLU A 62 22.04 -12.82 24.99
N ARG A 63 21.65 -12.41 26.20
CA ARG A 63 20.50 -13.01 26.91
C ARG A 63 19.19 -12.73 26.20
N LYS A 64 19.00 -11.52 25.67
CA LYS A 64 17.84 -11.15 24.85
C LYS A 64 17.83 -11.90 23.52
N ASP A 65 18.99 -12.10 22.90
CA ASP A 65 19.10 -12.81 21.62
C ASP A 65 18.81 -14.31 21.79
N ARG A 66 19.32 -14.94 22.87
CA ARG A 66 18.97 -16.32 23.23
C ARG A 66 17.47 -16.47 23.51
N ARG A 67 16.87 -15.52 24.23
CA ARG A 67 15.42 -15.52 24.50
C ARG A 67 14.59 -15.34 23.23
N ARG A 68 15.05 -14.57 22.24
CA ARG A 68 14.40 -14.45 20.92
C ARG A 68 14.44 -15.76 20.15
N LYS A 69 15.61 -16.41 20.09
CA LYS A 69 15.78 -17.71 19.42
C LYS A 69 14.92 -18.81 20.06
N ASP A 70 14.82 -18.84 21.39
CA ASP A 70 13.93 -19.78 22.09
C ASP A 70 12.45 -19.50 21.79
N LEU A 71 12.05 -18.21 21.68
CA LEU A 71 10.69 -17.85 21.28
C LEU A 71 10.39 -18.26 19.84
N ASP A 72 11.33 -18.01 18.92
CA ASP A 72 11.21 -18.37 17.51
C ASP A 72 11.09 -19.89 17.34
N ARG A 73 11.86 -20.68 18.12
CA ARG A 73 11.74 -22.14 18.16
C ARG A 73 10.38 -22.61 18.67
N GLN A 74 9.86 -22.00 19.74
CA GLN A 74 8.54 -22.32 20.28
C GLN A 74 7.42 -21.97 19.29
N ILE A 75 7.56 -20.87 18.55
CA ILE A 75 6.62 -20.47 17.50
C ILE A 75 6.64 -21.49 16.36
N GLU A 76 7.81 -21.98 15.97
CA GLU A 76 7.97 -22.96 14.89
C GLU A 76 7.40 -24.33 15.27
N GLU A 77 7.64 -24.81 16.49
CA GLU A 77 7.07 -26.05 17.03
C GLU A 77 5.53 -26.01 17.05
N VAL A 78 4.94 -24.92 17.55
CA VAL A 78 3.47 -24.73 17.59
C VAL A 78 2.89 -24.57 16.17
N SER A 79 3.62 -23.94 15.25
CA SER A 79 3.20 -23.78 13.85
C SER A 79 3.15 -25.13 13.12
N ASN A 80 4.12 -26.01 13.37
CA ASN A 80 4.18 -27.33 12.76
C ASN A 80 3.10 -28.27 13.30
N GLU A 81 2.81 -28.22 14.61
CA GLU A 81 1.72 -29.00 15.22
C GLU A 81 0.34 -28.58 14.68
N LEU A 82 0.16 -27.27 14.44
CA LEU A 82 -1.06 -26.73 13.85
C LEU A 82 -1.20 -27.09 12.37
N ALA A 83 -0.10 -27.12 11.60
CA ALA A 83 -0.10 -27.52 10.19
C ALA A 83 -0.55 -28.98 9.98
N ASN A 84 -0.09 -29.90 10.85
CA ASN A 84 -0.48 -31.31 10.84
C ASN A 84 -1.97 -31.55 11.14
N LEU A 85 -2.66 -30.59 11.78
CA LEU A 85 -4.10 -30.65 12.05
C LEU A 85 -4.94 -30.07 10.90
N VAL A 86 -4.37 -29.14 10.12
CA VAL A 86 -5.04 -28.45 9.01
C VAL A 86 -5.10 -29.30 7.75
N GLU A 87 -4.12 -30.19 7.54
CA GLU A 87 -4.05 -31.07 6.36
C GLU A 87 -5.20 -32.11 6.27
N LYS A 88 -5.95 -32.31 7.36
CA LYS A 88 -7.04 -33.30 7.47
C LYS A 88 -8.43 -32.83 6.99
N GLY A 89 -8.56 -31.62 6.44
CA GLY A 89 -9.87 -31.07 6.02
C GLY A 89 -9.99 -30.81 4.51
N GLN A 90 -10.71 -31.67 3.78
CA GLN A 90 -10.95 -31.53 2.34
C GLN A 90 -11.96 -30.42 1.98
N LYS A 91 -11.70 -29.79 0.83
CA LYS A 91 -12.38 -28.62 0.22
C LYS A 91 -13.62 -28.99 -0.61
N LYS A 92 -14.61 -28.09 -0.64
CA LYS A 92 -15.50 -27.83 -1.79
C LYS A 92 -15.95 -26.35 -1.79
N ALA A 93 -15.95 -25.71 -2.96
CA ALA A 93 -16.35 -24.31 -3.16
C ALA A 93 -17.87 -24.19 -3.44
N PRO A 94 -18.57 -23.14 -2.94
CA PRO A 94 -19.95 -22.88 -3.35
C PRO A 94 -20.25 -21.47 -3.90
N THR A 95 -21.38 -21.42 -4.60
CA THR A 95 -22.08 -20.36 -5.37
C THR A 95 -22.73 -19.22 -4.54
N LYS A 96 -22.20 -18.92 -3.36
CA LYS A 96 -22.53 -17.70 -2.56
C LYS A 96 -21.30 -16.80 -2.52
N PRO A 97 -21.41 -15.47 -2.28
CA PRO A 97 -20.23 -14.65 -2.03
C PRO A 97 -19.38 -15.35 -0.96
N PRO A 98 -18.09 -15.56 -1.22
CA PRO A 98 -17.30 -16.55 -0.51
C PRO A 98 -17.40 -16.32 1.00
N ALA A 99 -17.60 -17.41 1.75
CA ALA A 99 -17.55 -17.41 3.20
C ALA A 99 -16.31 -16.62 3.64
N GLY A 100 -16.46 -15.45 4.28
CA GLY A 100 -15.36 -14.55 4.68
C GLY A 100 -15.14 -13.27 3.87
N ASP A 101 -16.02 -12.90 2.93
CA ASP A 101 -16.20 -11.51 2.50
C ASP A 101 -16.40 -10.60 3.74
N ILE A 102 -15.93 -9.35 3.71
CA ILE A 102 -16.06 -8.43 4.84
C ILE A 102 -17.55 -8.16 5.14
N GLY A 103 -18.41 -8.18 4.11
CA GLY A 103 -19.87 -8.14 4.30
C GLY A 103 -20.43 -9.27 5.18
N ASN A 104 -19.74 -10.42 5.23
CA ASN A 104 -20.09 -11.59 6.04
C ASN A 104 -19.43 -11.60 7.44
N ARG A 105 -18.70 -10.54 7.84
CA ARG A 105 -17.96 -10.47 9.12
C ARG A 105 -18.67 -9.70 10.24
N TYR A 106 -20.00 -9.56 10.19
CA TYR A 106 -20.74 -8.89 11.26
C TYR A 106 -20.49 -9.56 12.64
N PRO A 107 -20.57 -8.81 13.76
CA PRO A 107 -20.34 -9.34 15.10
C PRO A 107 -21.24 -10.55 15.40
N GLY A 108 -20.65 -11.75 15.43
CA GLY A 108 -21.36 -13.02 15.65
C GLY A 108 -21.14 -14.09 14.56
N ALA A 109 -20.70 -13.70 13.37
CA ALA A 109 -20.43 -14.63 12.26
C ALA A 109 -19.08 -15.35 12.40
N LEU A 110 -18.97 -16.24 13.38
CA LEU A 110 -17.84 -17.15 13.55
C LEU A 110 -17.97 -18.43 12.70
N LYS A 111 -19.19 -18.77 12.26
CA LYS A 111 -19.50 -20.05 11.61
C LYS A 111 -19.02 -20.12 10.16
N ASP A 112 -19.06 -18.99 9.44
CA ASP A 112 -18.77 -18.93 7.99
C ASP A 112 -17.46 -18.19 7.68
N HIS A 113 -16.48 -18.23 8.59
CA HIS A 113 -15.19 -17.59 8.35
C HIS A 113 -14.24 -18.51 7.58
N VAL A 114 -13.67 -18.00 6.50
CA VAL A 114 -12.53 -18.61 5.82
C VAL A 114 -11.30 -17.78 6.10
N ARG A 115 -10.25 -18.46 6.58
CA ARG A 115 -8.93 -17.84 6.81
C ARG A 115 -8.29 -17.46 5.47
N GLN A 116 -7.43 -16.45 5.50
CA GLN A 116 -6.63 -16.09 4.34
C GLN A 116 -5.76 -17.27 3.90
N ASN A 117 -5.49 -17.38 2.60
CA ASN A 117 -4.54 -18.35 2.09
C ASN A 117 -3.15 -18.10 2.75
N PRO A 118 -2.49 -19.14 3.31
CA PRO A 118 -1.21 -18.98 4.00
C PRO A 118 -0.10 -18.42 3.10
N GLU A 119 -0.10 -18.69 1.80
CA GLU A 119 0.90 -18.15 0.87
C GLU A 119 0.78 -16.62 0.73
N ILE A 120 -0.46 -16.13 0.68
CA ILE A 120 -0.74 -14.68 0.68
C ILE A 120 -0.25 -14.05 1.98
N SER A 121 -0.62 -14.65 3.11
CA SER A 121 -0.19 -14.17 4.43
C SER A 121 1.33 -14.13 4.53
N LYS A 122 2.03 -15.20 4.15
CA LYS A 122 3.49 -15.31 4.18
C LYS A 122 4.16 -14.27 3.28
N MET A 123 3.67 -14.07 2.06
CA MET A 123 4.24 -13.09 1.14
C MET A 123 4.05 -11.66 1.66
N LEU A 124 2.85 -11.29 2.09
CA LEU A 124 2.58 -9.95 2.62
C LEU A 124 3.32 -9.73 3.95
N ASP A 125 3.47 -10.78 4.76
CA ASP A 125 4.32 -10.80 5.94
C ASP A 125 5.82 -10.72 5.63
N ALA A 126 6.25 -10.99 4.39
CA ALA A 126 7.65 -10.82 4.00
C ALA A 126 7.96 -9.40 3.48
N LEU A 127 6.96 -8.63 3.04
CA LEU A 127 7.15 -7.31 2.39
C LEU A 127 7.96 -6.33 3.26
N GLY A 128 7.69 -6.29 4.57
CA GLY A 128 8.31 -5.31 5.47
C GLY A 128 8.00 -3.86 5.08
N PRO A 129 8.75 -2.88 5.64
CA PRO A 129 8.58 -1.46 5.32
C PRO A 129 9.02 -1.12 3.88
N SER A 130 8.45 -0.03 3.33
CA SER A 130 8.66 0.48 1.96
C SER A 130 10.13 0.59 1.53
N HIS A 131 11.03 1.02 2.43
CA HIS A 131 12.45 1.17 2.14
C HIS A 131 13.17 -0.16 1.83
N LYS A 132 12.60 -1.31 2.22
CA LYS A 132 13.12 -2.63 1.84
C LYS A 132 12.73 -3.03 0.42
N TRP A 133 11.74 -2.35 -0.16
CA TRP A 133 11.29 -2.64 -1.52
C TRP A 133 12.30 -2.00 -2.48
N GLN A 134 13.03 -2.85 -3.20
CA GLN A 134 14.04 -2.42 -4.16
C GLN A 134 13.38 -1.58 -5.26
N LYS A 135 13.94 -0.38 -5.51
CA LYS A 135 13.53 0.48 -6.63
C LYS A 135 13.99 -0.17 -7.94
N THR A 136 13.08 -0.24 -8.91
CA THR A 136 13.41 -0.67 -10.27
C THR A 136 14.45 0.29 -10.86
N VAL A 137 15.52 -0.27 -11.43
CA VAL A 137 16.54 0.52 -12.12
C VAL A 137 15.91 1.16 -13.36
N ALA A 138 16.13 2.46 -13.55
CA ALA A 138 15.64 3.16 -14.72
C ALA A 138 16.39 2.69 -15.96
N THR A 139 15.68 2.48 -17.06
CA THR A 139 16.30 2.27 -18.36
C THR A 139 17.04 3.53 -18.80
N LYS A 140 18.17 3.36 -19.49
CA LYS A 140 18.85 4.48 -20.14
C LYS A 140 18.02 4.94 -21.34
N ALA A 141 18.08 6.22 -21.68
CA ALA A 141 17.38 6.79 -22.84
C ALA A 141 17.68 6.03 -24.14
N ASP A 142 18.90 5.48 -24.27
CA ASP A 142 19.28 4.65 -25.42
C ASP A 142 18.49 3.34 -25.50
N VAL A 143 18.18 2.73 -24.35
CA VAL A 143 17.34 1.52 -24.27
C VAL A 143 15.90 1.83 -24.66
N ASP A 144 15.36 2.96 -24.19
CA ASP A 144 14.01 3.39 -24.58
C ASP A 144 13.93 3.71 -26.07
N ARG A 145 14.99 4.33 -26.63
CA ARG A 145 15.13 4.57 -28.07
C ARG A 145 15.18 3.26 -28.87
N PHE A 146 15.91 2.25 -28.39
CA PHE A 146 15.91 0.93 -29.00
C PHE A 146 14.54 0.26 -28.96
N TRP A 147 13.79 0.42 -27.88
CA TRP A 147 12.41 -0.08 -27.81
C TRP A 147 11.48 0.55 -28.83
N GLU A 148 11.62 1.85 -29.07
CA GLU A 148 10.81 2.58 -30.03
C GLU A 148 11.17 2.21 -31.48
N ILE A 149 12.46 2.19 -31.82
CA ILE A 149 12.94 1.87 -33.18
C ILE A 149 12.51 0.47 -33.61
N TYR A 150 12.49 -0.48 -32.69
CA TYR A 150 12.26 -1.90 -32.99
C TYR A 150 10.83 -2.36 -32.68
N GLU A 151 9.91 -1.44 -32.39
CA GLU A 151 8.50 -1.74 -32.04
C GLU A 151 8.34 -2.69 -30.83
N LEU A 152 9.33 -2.71 -29.94
CA LEU A 152 9.34 -3.52 -28.72
C LEU A 152 8.79 -2.75 -27.52
N SER A 153 8.50 -1.46 -27.72
CA SER A 153 7.91 -0.56 -26.72
C SER A 153 6.74 -1.22 -25.99
N PRO A 154 6.87 -1.41 -24.66
CA PRO A 154 5.73 -1.68 -23.82
C PRO A 154 4.76 -0.49 -23.88
N SER A 155 3.49 -0.66 -23.53
CA SER A 155 2.55 0.47 -23.53
C SER A 155 3.14 1.61 -22.66
N ASN A 156 3.37 2.79 -23.24
CA ASN A 156 4.11 3.88 -22.57
C ASN A 156 3.37 4.51 -21.38
N LYS A 157 2.14 4.09 -21.10
CA LYS A 157 1.32 4.67 -20.04
C LYS A 157 1.26 3.69 -18.88
N VAL A 158 1.95 4.01 -17.77
CA VAL A 158 1.53 3.54 -16.45
C VAL A 158 0.04 3.87 -16.35
N ARG A 159 -0.78 2.85 -16.20
CA ARG A 159 -2.22 3.06 -16.32
C ARG A 159 -2.68 3.67 -15.00
N GLY A 160 -3.18 4.90 -15.07
CA GLY A 160 -3.84 5.55 -13.93
C GLY A 160 -4.98 4.68 -13.39
N VAL A 161 -5.48 5.01 -12.20
CA VAL A 161 -6.68 4.34 -11.66
C VAL A 161 -7.84 4.59 -12.61
N ASP A 162 -8.57 3.52 -12.95
CA ASP A 162 -9.81 3.62 -13.70
C ASP A 162 -10.94 3.98 -12.74
N TYR A 163 -11.05 5.27 -12.41
CA TYR A 163 -12.04 5.74 -11.45
C TYR A 163 -13.47 5.52 -11.93
N ASP A 164 -13.73 5.52 -13.25
CA ASP A 164 -15.08 5.27 -13.76
C ASP A 164 -15.49 3.81 -13.53
N ALA A 165 -14.60 2.85 -13.79
CA ALA A 165 -14.83 1.45 -13.44
C ALA A 165 -15.01 1.27 -11.92
N LEU A 166 -14.14 1.90 -11.11
CA LEU A 166 -14.23 1.81 -9.65
C LEU A 166 -15.55 2.38 -9.13
N MET A 167 -16.00 3.54 -9.62
CA MET A 167 -17.26 4.16 -9.20
C MET A 167 -18.47 3.28 -9.56
N LYS A 168 -18.45 2.59 -10.71
CA LYS A 168 -19.49 1.62 -11.06
C LYS A 168 -19.54 0.45 -10.07
N GLU A 169 -18.38 -0.09 -9.70
CA GLU A 169 -18.30 -1.17 -8.70
C GLU A 169 -18.78 -0.72 -7.31
N LEU A 170 -18.53 0.53 -6.93
CA LEU A 170 -19.04 1.10 -5.69
C LEU A 170 -20.57 1.17 -5.68
N ILE A 171 -21.19 1.56 -6.80
CA ILE A 171 -22.66 1.58 -6.94
C ILE A 171 -23.24 0.17 -6.82
N GLU A 172 -22.58 -0.84 -7.40
CA GLU A 172 -22.99 -2.23 -7.28
C GLU A 172 -22.89 -2.74 -5.82
N GLU A 173 -21.83 -2.38 -5.10
CA GLU A 173 -21.65 -2.73 -3.68
C GLU A 173 -22.73 -2.10 -2.78
N GLU A 174 -23.10 -0.85 -3.06
CA GLU A 174 -24.15 -0.12 -2.33
C GLU A 174 -25.53 -0.79 -2.41
N GLY A 175 -25.83 -1.42 -3.55
CA GLY A 175 -27.08 -2.15 -3.77
C GLY A 175 -27.21 -3.41 -2.90
N VAL A 176 -26.11 -3.88 -2.31
CA VAL A 176 -26.11 -5.02 -1.40
C VAL A 176 -26.31 -4.51 0.02
N PRO A 177 -27.39 -4.90 0.73
CA PRO A 177 -27.63 -4.46 2.10
C PRO A 177 -26.63 -5.12 3.05
N ILE A 178 -25.44 -4.53 3.17
CA ILE A 178 -24.45 -4.95 4.14
C ILE A 178 -24.91 -4.40 5.51
N LYS A 179 -25.05 -5.29 6.50
CA LYS A 179 -25.36 -4.91 7.88
C LYS A 179 -24.14 -4.23 8.51
N HIS A 180 -23.94 -2.96 8.18
CA HIS A 180 -22.84 -2.14 8.67
C HIS A 180 -22.97 -1.84 10.17
N ARG A 181 -21.88 -1.34 10.76
CA ARG A 181 -21.88 -0.70 12.08
C ARG A 181 -22.58 0.67 12.00
N GLN A 182 -23.89 0.66 11.80
CA GLN A 182 -24.71 1.84 12.03
C GLN A 182 -24.68 2.19 13.53
N PRO A 183 -24.69 3.48 13.90
CA PRO A 183 -24.83 3.88 15.29
C PRO A 183 -26.11 3.29 15.91
N ARG A 184 -25.96 2.39 16.89
CA ARG A 184 -27.08 1.76 17.60
C ARG A 184 -27.43 2.44 18.92
N THR A 185 -26.57 3.35 19.36
CA THR A 185 -26.71 4.04 20.65
C THR A 185 -26.57 5.54 20.44
N VAL A 186 -27.21 6.34 21.29
CA VAL A 186 -27.08 7.80 21.30
C VAL A 186 -25.61 8.23 21.36
N ARG A 187 -24.78 7.52 22.14
CA ARG A 187 -23.34 7.79 22.22
C ARG A 187 -22.62 7.57 20.89
N GLN A 188 -22.97 6.51 20.16
CA GLN A 188 -22.38 6.25 18.84
C GLN A 188 -22.87 7.27 17.81
N ALA A 189 -24.15 7.66 17.86
CA ALA A 189 -24.70 8.67 16.97
C ALA A 189 -24.00 10.01 17.20
N LYS A 190 -23.84 10.41 18.48
CA LYS A 190 -23.10 11.62 18.83
C LYS A 190 -21.63 11.59 18.43
N ALA A 191 -20.97 10.44 18.60
CA ALA A 191 -19.57 10.28 18.19
C ALA A 191 -19.41 10.41 16.66
N ALA A 192 -20.33 9.85 15.89
CA ALA A 192 -20.30 10.01 14.46
C ALA A 192 -20.64 11.46 14.04
N GLU A 193 -21.50 12.19 14.79
CA GLU A 193 -21.84 13.60 14.50
C GLU A 193 -20.60 14.47 14.66
N VAL A 194 -19.86 14.23 15.75
CA VAL A 194 -18.57 14.88 16.00
C VAL A 194 -17.57 14.55 14.89
N ALA A 195 -17.53 13.30 14.41
CA ALA A 195 -16.65 12.91 13.30
C ALA A 195 -17.01 13.60 11.98
N ALA A 196 -18.30 13.71 11.64
CA ALA A 196 -18.75 14.42 10.44
C ALA A 196 -18.39 15.91 10.51
N LYS A 197 -18.64 16.56 11.65
CA LYS A 197 -18.22 17.96 11.89
C LYS A 197 -16.71 18.15 11.78
N ALA A 198 -15.94 17.23 12.35
CA ALA A 198 -14.48 17.27 12.28
C ALA A 198 -13.97 17.11 10.84
N LEU A 199 -14.60 16.24 10.04
CA LEU A 199 -14.28 16.09 8.62
C LEU A 199 -14.57 17.38 7.84
N VAL A 200 -15.70 18.03 8.10
CA VAL A 200 -16.06 19.31 7.47
C VAL A 200 -15.05 20.41 7.81
N TYR A 201 -14.61 20.53 9.07
CA TYR A 201 -13.54 21.46 9.41
C TYR A 201 -12.24 21.18 8.65
N ARG A 202 -11.85 19.91 8.55
CA ARG A 202 -10.67 19.52 7.77
C ARG A 202 -10.82 19.85 6.29
N PHE A 203 -12.03 19.73 5.72
CA PHE A 203 -12.29 20.14 4.34
C PHE A 203 -12.14 21.64 4.14
N LEU A 204 -12.65 22.45 5.06
CA LEU A 204 -12.49 23.91 5.01
C LEU A 204 -11.01 24.29 5.12
N ASP A 205 -10.29 23.71 6.07
CA ASP A 205 -8.87 23.98 6.25
C ASP A 205 -8.05 23.51 5.03
N ALA A 206 -8.31 22.31 4.50
CA ALA A 206 -7.67 21.83 3.27
C ALA A 206 -8.01 22.71 2.06
N GLY A 207 -9.25 23.21 1.97
CA GLY A 207 -9.69 24.17 0.98
C GLY A 207 -8.92 25.48 1.04
N ASP A 208 -8.71 26.03 2.25
CA ASP A 208 -7.92 27.25 2.46
C ASP A 208 -6.50 27.11 1.89
N TYR A 209 -5.88 25.94 2.06
CA TYR A 209 -4.58 25.68 1.46
C TYR A 209 -4.60 25.45 -0.05
N MET A 210 -5.73 24.97 -0.60
CA MET A 210 -5.85 24.66 -2.03
C MET A 210 -6.13 25.90 -2.88
N ILE A 211 -7.03 26.78 -2.43
CA ILE A 211 -7.50 27.93 -3.22
C ILE A 211 -7.32 29.29 -2.54
N GLY A 212 -6.79 29.32 -1.31
CA GLY A 212 -6.56 30.53 -0.52
C GLY A 212 -7.75 30.91 0.37
N SER A 213 -7.45 31.45 1.55
CA SER A 213 -8.45 31.81 2.56
C SER A 213 -9.45 32.89 2.10
N GLU A 214 -9.04 33.81 1.24
CA GLU A 214 -9.92 34.87 0.70
C GLU A 214 -11.07 34.26 -0.11
N ARG A 215 -10.74 33.33 -1.01
CA ARG A 215 -11.75 32.65 -1.85
C ARG A 215 -12.63 31.70 -1.05
N MET A 216 -12.09 31.11 0.02
CA MET A 216 -12.83 30.20 0.91
C MET A 216 -13.68 30.92 1.96
N GLN A 217 -13.53 32.23 2.14
CA GLN A 217 -14.16 32.96 3.24
C GLN A 217 -15.68 32.80 3.25
N THR A 218 -16.34 33.00 2.11
CA THR A 218 -17.80 32.86 1.97
C THR A 218 -18.26 31.46 2.35
N THR A 219 -17.61 30.43 1.79
CA THR A 219 -17.89 29.02 2.11
C THR A 219 -17.72 28.74 3.59
N ARG A 220 -16.65 29.25 4.22
CA ARG A 220 -16.38 29.05 5.64
C ARG A 220 -17.44 29.71 6.51
N GLU A 221 -17.86 30.93 6.18
CA GLU A 221 -18.92 31.64 6.91
C GLU A 221 -20.28 30.94 6.80
N GLU A 222 -20.66 30.48 5.60
CA GLU A 222 -21.92 29.77 5.38
C GLU A 222 -21.95 28.42 6.08
N VAL A 223 -20.88 27.64 5.96
CA VAL A 223 -20.75 26.36 6.68
C VAL A 223 -20.73 26.59 8.19
N ALA A 224 -20.07 27.63 8.68
CA ALA A 224 -20.10 27.98 10.11
C ALA A 224 -21.50 28.37 10.60
N LYS A 225 -22.31 29.04 9.77
CA LYS A 225 -23.73 29.31 10.08
C LYS A 225 -24.53 28.00 10.15
N LEU A 226 -24.33 27.09 9.19
CA LEU A 226 -24.96 25.76 9.19
C LEU A 226 -24.58 24.93 10.42
N MET A 227 -23.32 24.96 10.84
CA MET A 227 -22.86 24.21 12.02
C MET A 227 -23.45 24.74 13.35
N LYS A 228 -23.84 26.02 13.39
CA LYS A 228 -24.50 26.67 14.53
C LYS A 228 -26.02 26.45 14.53
N SER A 229 -26.61 26.11 13.39
CA SER A 229 -28.04 25.82 13.29
C SER A 229 -28.36 24.46 13.93
N LYS A 230 -29.65 24.18 14.15
CA LYS A 230 -30.09 22.84 14.55
C LYS A 230 -29.87 21.90 13.37
N LEU A 231 -28.71 21.25 13.33
CA LEU A 231 -28.45 20.15 12.41
C LEU A 231 -29.52 19.06 12.61
N PRO A 232 -29.88 18.32 11.54
CA PRO A 232 -30.77 17.19 11.67
C PRO A 232 -30.24 16.28 12.77
N ILE A 233 -31.04 16.09 13.81
CA ILE A 233 -30.73 15.13 14.86
C ILE A 233 -30.68 13.79 14.13
N TRP A 234 -29.56 13.07 14.19
CA TRP A 234 -29.54 11.73 13.63
C TRP A 234 -30.47 10.85 14.46
N HIS A 235 -31.70 10.71 13.95
CA HIS A 235 -32.81 10.10 14.65
C HIS A 235 -32.60 8.58 14.66
N LEU A 236 -32.44 8.02 15.86
CA LEU A 236 -32.37 6.57 16.08
C LEU A 236 -33.68 5.84 15.74
N GLU A 237 -34.75 6.57 15.41
CA GLU A 237 -36.09 6.05 15.16
C GLU A 237 -36.34 5.68 13.69
N LEU A 238 -35.42 6.01 12.78
CA LEU A 238 -35.54 5.63 11.38
C LEU A 238 -35.36 4.12 11.18
N SER A 239 -36.17 3.52 10.32
CA SER A 239 -36.01 2.10 9.94
C SER A 239 -34.67 1.90 9.22
N ALA A 240 -34.11 0.69 9.29
CA ALA A 240 -32.87 0.37 8.59
C ALA A 240 -32.97 0.59 7.07
N GLU A 241 -34.16 0.41 6.50
CA GLU A 241 -34.47 0.68 5.08
C GLU A 241 -34.42 2.17 4.77
N ALA A 242 -35.10 3.01 5.57
CA ALA A 242 -35.09 4.46 5.38
C ALA A 242 -33.67 5.04 5.51
N LEU A 243 -32.90 4.52 6.47
CA LEU A 243 -31.48 4.86 6.62
C LEU A 243 -30.67 4.47 5.38
N ASN A 244 -30.87 3.27 4.81
CA ASN A 244 -30.16 2.89 3.59
C ASN A 244 -30.55 3.80 2.41
N THR A 245 -31.82 4.15 2.26
CA THR A 245 -32.28 5.10 1.23
C THR A 245 -31.58 6.45 1.37
N CYS A 246 -31.51 7.02 2.58
CA CYS A 246 -30.81 8.29 2.80
C CYS A 246 -29.31 8.20 2.46
N SER A 247 -28.64 7.08 2.76
CA SER A 247 -27.24 6.88 2.37
C SER A 247 -27.10 6.81 0.84
N LEU A 248 -28.01 6.15 0.14
CA LEU A 248 -27.99 6.04 -1.32
C LEU A 248 -28.20 7.40 -1.99
N GLU A 249 -29.18 8.17 -1.50
CA GLU A 249 -29.45 9.53 -1.97
C GLU A 249 -28.25 10.45 -1.76
N LEU A 250 -27.63 10.41 -0.57
CA LEU A 250 -26.41 11.18 -0.31
C LEU A 250 -25.30 10.79 -1.29
N ASN A 251 -25.06 9.49 -1.47
CA ASN A 251 -23.98 9.03 -2.34
C ASN A 251 -24.25 9.37 -3.82
N GLN A 252 -25.52 9.39 -4.25
CA GLN A 252 -25.90 9.89 -5.57
C GLN A 252 -25.58 11.37 -5.73
N VAL A 253 -25.99 12.22 -4.78
CA VAL A 253 -25.71 13.66 -4.82
C VAL A 253 -24.20 13.92 -4.82
N LEU A 254 -23.42 13.17 -4.04
CA LEU A 254 -21.95 13.29 -4.05
C LEU A 254 -21.36 12.99 -5.42
N ARG A 255 -21.85 11.96 -6.12
CA ARG A 255 -21.42 11.64 -7.50
C ARG A 255 -21.73 12.77 -8.47
N GLU A 256 -22.94 13.31 -8.42
CA GLU A 256 -23.35 14.45 -9.24
C GLU A 256 -22.46 15.69 -9.00
N ILE A 257 -22.09 15.95 -7.73
CA ILE A 257 -21.14 17.01 -7.37
C ILE A 257 -19.77 16.77 -8.00
N PHE A 258 -19.26 15.53 -7.97
CA PHE A 258 -17.96 15.20 -8.56
C PHE A 258 -17.97 15.31 -10.09
N ASP A 259 -19.03 14.87 -10.75
CA ASP A 259 -19.15 14.97 -12.20
C ASP A 259 -19.30 16.43 -12.69
N ALA A 260 -19.91 17.29 -11.87
CA ALA A 260 -19.99 18.74 -12.12
C ALA A 260 -18.72 19.52 -11.69
N SER A 261 -17.76 18.87 -11.05
CA SER A 261 -16.57 19.52 -10.52
C SER A 261 -15.57 19.85 -11.63
N THR A 262 -15.05 21.07 -11.60
CA THR A 262 -14.06 21.61 -12.52
C THR A 262 -12.99 22.39 -11.75
N PRO A 263 -11.79 22.63 -12.33
CA PRO A 263 -10.76 23.42 -11.66
C PRO A 263 -11.19 24.85 -11.32
N SER A 264 -12.22 25.39 -11.99
CA SER A 264 -12.71 26.75 -11.78
C SER A 264 -13.78 26.86 -10.68
N ASN A 265 -14.44 25.78 -10.25
CA ASN A 265 -15.53 25.80 -9.25
C ASN A 265 -15.21 25.04 -7.95
N VAL A 266 -13.93 24.90 -7.61
CA VAL A 266 -13.46 24.14 -6.44
C VAL A 266 -14.11 24.60 -5.12
N ASP A 267 -14.29 25.91 -4.93
CA ASP A 267 -14.97 26.49 -3.76
C ASP A 267 -16.43 26.03 -3.65
N HIS A 268 -17.15 26.02 -4.77
CA HIS A 268 -18.53 25.54 -4.84
C HIS A 268 -18.61 24.03 -4.58
N THR A 269 -17.67 23.25 -5.13
CA THR A 269 -17.58 21.81 -4.85
C THR A 269 -17.37 21.56 -3.35
N ILE A 270 -16.42 22.25 -2.72
CA ILE A 270 -16.15 22.12 -1.28
C ILE A 270 -17.37 22.53 -0.45
N HIS A 271 -18.00 23.67 -0.79
CA HIS A 271 -19.22 24.11 -0.13
C HIS A 271 -20.31 23.03 -0.22
N SER A 272 -20.57 22.53 -1.43
CA SER A 272 -21.62 21.54 -1.69
C SER A 272 -21.38 20.24 -0.91
N LEU A 273 -20.14 19.76 -0.87
CA LEU A 273 -19.77 18.60 -0.07
C LEU A 273 -20.01 18.84 1.42
N CYS A 274 -19.54 19.97 1.96
CA CYS A 274 -19.72 20.32 3.38
C CYS A 274 -21.19 20.46 3.74
N HIS A 275 -21.98 21.12 2.89
CA HIS A 275 -23.41 21.28 3.06
C HIS A 275 -24.11 19.92 3.15
N ASN A 276 -23.95 19.07 2.14
CA ASN A 276 -24.61 17.76 2.08
C ASN A 276 -24.19 16.81 3.20
N ILE A 277 -22.92 16.86 3.64
CA ILE A 277 -22.45 16.09 4.81
C ILE A 277 -23.16 16.55 6.10
N LEU A 278 -23.37 17.85 6.28
CA LEU A 278 -24.01 18.40 7.48
C LEU A 278 -25.52 18.27 7.46
N THR A 279 -26.16 18.37 6.30
CA THR A 279 -27.61 18.28 6.14
C THR A 279 -28.11 16.85 5.99
N SER A 280 -27.22 15.87 5.81
CA SER A 280 -27.61 14.47 5.77
C SER A 280 -28.31 14.04 7.06
N PRO A 281 -29.49 13.39 6.96
CA PRO A 281 -30.24 12.91 8.13
C PRO A 281 -29.58 11.70 8.80
N GLN A 282 -28.52 11.13 8.22
CA GLN A 282 -27.82 9.96 8.72
C GLN A 282 -26.31 10.20 8.89
N ALA A 283 -25.71 9.47 9.82
CA ALA A 283 -24.27 9.33 9.91
C ALA A 283 -23.65 8.77 8.61
N LEU A 284 -22.49 9.32 8.22
CA LEU A 284 -21.74 8.86 7.04
C LEU A 284 -21.48 7.35 7.10
N SER A 285 -21.92 6.63 6.06
CA SER A 285 -21.73 5.19 5.93
C SER A 285 -20.35 4.88 5.35
N ILE A 286 -19.91 3.63 5.44
CA ILE A 286 -18.64 3.23 4.81
C ILE A 286 -18.66 3.45 3.29
N HIS A 287 -19.81 3.27 2.64
CA HIS A 287 -19.97 3.55 1.22
C HIS A 287 -19.83 5.04 0.91
N THR A 288 -20.32 5.92 1.79
CA THR A 288 -20.10 7.36 1.68
C THR A 288 -18.61 7.71 1.75
N TYR A 289 -17.85 7.08 2.66
CA TYR A 289 -16.39 7.24 2.69
C TYR A 289 -15.74 6.76 1.39
N ASN A 290 -16.14 5.60 0.85
CA ASN A 290 -15.60 5.08 -0.40
C ASN A 290 -15.85 6.05 -1.57
N HIS A 291 -17.07 6.60 -1.68
CA HIS A 291 -17.44 7.58 -2.69
C HIS A 291 -16.67 8.89 -2.56
N LEU A 292 -16.50 9.38 -1.33
CA LEU A 292 -15.72 10.59 -1.08
C LEU A 292 -14.25 10.38 -1.48
N ILE A 293 -13.62 9.26 -1.11
CA ILE A 293 -12.22 8.99 -1.47
C ILE A 293 -12.06 8.87 -2.98
N ALA A 294 -12.81 7.97 -3.62
CA ALA A 294 -12.69 7.71 -5.06
C ALA A 294 -13.08 8.93 -5.90
N GLY A 295 -14.17 9.62 -5.55
CA GLY A 295 -14.65 10.80 -6.25
C GLY A 295 -13.70 11.99 -6.13
N LEU A 296 -13.18 12.29 -4.94
CA LEU A 296 -12.21 13.37 -4.74
C LEU A 296 -10.90 13.11 -5.47
N ASP A 297 -10.42 11.87 -5.48
CA ASP A 297 -9.23 11.52 -6.27
C ASP A 297 -9.48 11.59 -7.78
N LYS A 298 -10.67 11.17 -8.26
CA LYS A 298 -11.07 11.29 -9.68
C LYS A 298 -10.99 12.74 -10.17
N VAL A 299 -11.42 13.70 -9.35
CA VAL A 299 -11.41 15.13 -9.70
C VAL A 299 -10.07 15.82 -9.37
N GLY A 300 -9.06 15.08 -8.92
CA GLY A 300 -7.73 15.62 -8.58
C GLY A 300 -7.65 16.37 -7.23
N MET A 301 -8.71 16.34 -6.42
CA MET A 301 -8.74 16.96 -5.09
C MET A 301 -8.13 16.05 -4.01
N HIS A 302 -6.93 15.55 -4.26
CA HIS A 302 -6.28 14.53 -3.44
C HIS A 302 -6.12 14.93 -1.97
N ARG A 303 -5.91 16.23 -1.68
CA ARG A 303 -5.76 16.71 -0.30
C ARG A 303 -7.04 16.50 0.52
N LEU A 304 -8.21 16.73 -0.08
CA LEU A 304 -9.49 16.46 0.57
C LEU A 304 -9.69 14.96 0.75
N ALA A 305 -9.33 14.15 -0.26
CA ALA A 305 -9.36 12.69 -0.13
C ALA A 305 -8.49 12.20 1.03
N SER A 306 -7.30 12.79 1.23
CA SER A 306 -6.43 12.48 2.38
C SER A 306 -7.09 12.79 3.72
N GLU A 307 -7.90 13.86 3.82
CA GLU A 307 -8.67 14.15 5.02
C GLU A 307 -9.79 13.14 5.27
N VAL A 308 -10.41 12.62 4.21
CA VAL A 308 -11.40 11.53 4.31
C VAL A 308 -10.74 10.24 4.80
N VAL A 309 -9.60 9.86 4.22
CA VAL A 309 -8.80 8.70 4.65
C VAL A 309 -8.35 8.86 6.12
N GLY A 310 -7.90 10.06 6.48
CA GLY A 310 -7.57 10.43 7.85
C GLY A 310 -8.76 10.25 8.80
N SER A 311 -9.94 10.79 8.45
CA SER A 311 -11.16 10.65 9.23
C SER A 311 -11.58 9.18 9.39
N PHE A 312 -11.49 8.37 8.33
CA PHE A 312 -11.77 6.94 8.38
C PHE A 312 -10.91 6.22 9.43
N PHE A 313 -9.59 6.51 9.48
CA PHE A 313 -8.70 5.89 10.47
C PHE A 313 -8.97 6.30 11.93
N HIS A 314 -9.53 7.49 12.16
CA HIS A 314 -9.95 7.92 13.49
C HIS A 314 -11.35 7.37 13.86
N GLY A 315 -12.11 6.92 12.86
CA GLY A 315 -13.43 6.33 13.01
C GLY A 315 -13.43 4.90 13.55
N LYS A 316 -14.63 4.33 13.64
CA LYS A 316 -14.87 2.93 14.05
C LYS A 316 -15.61 2.11 12.99
N LEU A 317 -15.73 2.68 11.79
CA LEU A 317 -16.35 2.03 10.64
C LEU A 317 -15.45 0.88 10.18
N GLU A 318 -16.08 -0.24 9.88
CA GLU A 318 -15.41 -1.42 9.36
C GLU A 318 -15.28 -1.26 7.84
N PRO A 319 -14.09 -1.41 7.24
CA PRO A 319 -13.88 -1.24 5.81
C PRO A 319 -14.58 -2.34 5.01
N THR A 320 -15.03 -2.04 3.79
CA THR A 320 -15.36 -3.07 2.79
C THR A 320 -14.14 -3.42 1.94
N GLN A 321 -14.25 -4.39 1.03
CA GLN A 321 -13.16 -4.68 0.07
C GLN A 321 -12.86 -3.44 -0.78
N HIS A 322 -13.90 -2.76 -1.25
CA HIS A 322 -13.73 -1.53 -2.01
C HIS A 322 -13.15 -0.39 -1.17
N THR A 323 -13.38 -0.34 0.16
CA THR A 323 -12.67 0.61 1.02
C THR A 323 -11.16 0.40 0.96
N LEU A 324 -10.70 -0.86 1.02
CA LEU A 324 -9.28 -1.17 0.92
C LEU A 324 -8.71 -0.74 -0.45
N VAL A 325 -9.44 -1.03 -1.54
CA VAL A 325 -9.08 -0.60 -2.90
C VAL A 325 -9.02 0.92 -3.02
N CYS A 326 -10.01 1.66 -2.51
CA CYS A 326 -10.05 3.12 -2.54
C CYS A 326 -8.84 3.73 -1.83
N ILE A 327 -8.50 3.24 -0.63
CA ILE A 327 -7.36 3.76 0.14
C ILE A 327 -6.02 3.42 -0.54
N LEU A 328 -5.87 2.21 -1.08
CA LEU A 328 -4.67 1.83 -1.85
C LEU A 328 -4.48 2.70 -3.09
N ASN A 329 -5.57 2.91 -3.84
CA ASN A 329 -5.57 3.77 -5.03
C ASN A 329 -5.33 5.24 -4.68
N HIS A 330 -5.81 5.72 -3.54
CA HIS A 330 -5.53 7.07 -3.05
C HIS A 330 -4.02 7.28 -2.82
N PHE A 331 -3.36 6.35 -2.12
CA PHE A 331 -1.91 6.45 -1.92
C PHE A 331 -1.12 6.28 -3.22
N LYS A 332 -1.64 5.47 -4.16
CA LYS A 332 -1.10 5.38 -5.53
C LYS A 332 -1.18 6.73 -6.26
N ALA A 333 -2.33 7.40 -6.22
CA ALA A 333 -2.56 8.69 -6.88
C ALA A 333 -1.75 9.84 -6.28
N THR A 334 -1.57 9.84 -4.96
CA THR A 334 -0.75 10.84 -4.23
C THR A 334 0.76 10.55 -4.26
N HIS A 335 1.16 9.45 -4.89
CA HIS A 335 2.55 8.96 -4.90
C HIS A 335 3.15 8.75 -3.48
N ASP A 336 2.33 8.42 -2.48
CA ASP A 336 2.77 8.17 -1.10
C ASP A 336 3.05 6.67 -0.85
N ILE A 337 4.27 6.25 -1.15
CA ILE A 337 4.73 4.86 -0.97
C ILE A 337 4.75 4.42 0.50
N ASP A 338 5.02 5.33 1.43
CA ASP A 338 5.19 5.00 2.85
C ASP A 338 3.83 4.75 3.49
N SER A 339 2.84 5.59 3.18
CA SER A 339 1.46 5.36 3.61
C SER A 339 0.84 4.16 2.91
N PHE A 340 1.16 3.90 1.64
CA PHE A 340 0.74 2.69 0.94
C PHE A 340 1.26 1.41 1.62
N ALA A 341 2.56 1.34 1.87
CA ALA A 341 3.18 0.19 2.55
C ALA A 341 2.69 0.07 4.01
N GLY A 342 2.53 1.19 4.71
CA GLY A 342 1.98 1.25 6.06
C GLY A 342 0.54 0.76 6.12
N PHE A 343 -0.27 1.06 5.10
CA PHE A 343 -1.64 0.56 5.01
C PHE A 343 -1.68 -0.94 4.76
N ILE A 344 -0.81 -1.48 3.89
CA ILE A 344 -0.63 -2.93 3.75
C ILE A 344 -0.24 -3.56 5.09
N ALA A 345 0.70 -2.97 5.83
CA ALA A 345 1.08 -3.47 7.16
C ALA A 345 -0.09 -3.47 8.17
N ARG A 346 -1.03 -2.51 8.08
CA ARG A 346 -2.27 -2.53 8.86
C ARG A 346 -3.22 -3.64 8.42
N MET A 347 -3.37 -3.88 7.12
CA MET A 347 -4.24 -4.94 6.57
C MET A 347 -3.80 -6.34 7.03
N VAL A 348 -2.48 -6.58 7.08
CA VAL A 348 -1.89 -7.87 7.51
C VAL A 348 -1.74 -7.96 9.04
N GLY A 349 -2.09 -6.90 9.78
CA GLY A 349 -2.06 -6.87 11.24
C GLY A 349 -0.67 -6.73 11.88
N LYS A 350 0.35 -6.35 11.10
CA LYS A 350 1.68 -6.01 11.62
C LYS A 350 1.70 -4.68 12.35
N ASP A 351 0.93 -3.72 11.86
CA ASP A 351 0.67 -2.50 12.58
C ASP A 351 -0.47 -2.76 13.59
N GLN A 352 -0.17 -2.54 14.87
CA GLN A 352 -1.09 -2.71 15.99
C GLN A 352 -2.40 -1.92 15.87
N ARG A 353 -2.41 -0.86 15.05
CA ARG A 353 -3.62 -0.06 14.79
C ARG A 353 -4.68 -0.87 14.04
N GLY A 354 -4.27 -1.77 13.14
CA GLY A 354 -5.16 -2.52 12.25
C GLY A 354 -5.95 -1.63 11.28
N VAL A 355 -6.93 -2.23 10.59
CA VAL A 355 -7.83 -1.55 9.62
C VAL A 355 -9.27 -1.45 10.12
N ASN A 356 -9.50 -1.22 11.41
CA ASN A 356 -10.84 -1.04 12.01
C ASN A 356 -11.81 -2.23 11.93
N ILE A 357 -11.36 -3.42 11.52
CA ILE A 357 -12.14 -4.68 11.62
C ILE A 357 -12.30 -5.07 13.09
N ARG A 358 -11.26 -5.64 13.72
CA ARG A 358 -11.29 -5.98 15.15
C ARG A 358 -9.89 -6.05 15.73
N ARG A 359 -9.70 -5.51 16.93
CA ARG A 359 -8.47 -5.65 17.71
C ARG A 359 -8.77 -5.78 19.20
N LYS A 360 -7.94 -6.53 19.91
CA LYS A 360 -8.01 -6.73 21.37
C LYS A 360 -6.63 -6.77 21.98
N THR A 361 -6.48 -6.24 23.20
CA THR A 361 -5.22 -6.32 23.92
C THR A 361 -4.92 -7.77 24.33
N HIS A 362 -3.66 -8.13 24.53
CA HIS A 362 -3.30 -9.47 25.02
C HIS A 362 -3.99 -9.81 26.34
N GLY A 363 -4.07 -8.83 27.27
CA GLY A 363 -4.77 -9.00 28.54
C GLY A 363 -6.26 -9.28 28.39
N GLU A 364 -6.95 -8.57 27.50
CA GLU A 364 -8.37 -8.86 27.20
C GLU A 364 -8.55 -10.26 26.62
N VAL A 365 -7.67 -10.68 25.69
CA VAL A 365 -7.75 -12.01 25.09
C VAL A 365 -7.55 -13.07 26.17
N ALA A 366 -6.52 -12.95 27.00
CA ALA A 366 -6.23 -13.93 28.05
C ALA A 366 -7.30 -14.01 29.15
N THR A 367 -7.96 -12.88 29.47
CA THR A 367 -8.93 -12.80 30.57
C THR A 367 -10.31 -13.30 30.14
N PHE A 368 -10.75 -12.95 28.92
CA PHE A 368 -12.12 -13.19 28.50
C PHE A 368 -12.21 -14.39 27.55
N PHE A 369 -12.58 -15.55 28.10
CA PHE A 369 -12.77 -16.80 27.33
C PHE A 369 -13.71 -16.64 26.11
N ARG A 370 -14.69 -15.72 26.18
CA ARG A 370 -15.60 -15.41 25.06
C ARG A 370 -14.87 -14.84 23.82
N ILE A 371 -13.66 -14.31 23.98
CA ILE A 371 -12.84 -13.74 22.90
C ILE A 371 -11.94 -14.82 22.27
N HIS A 372 -11.62 -15.90 23.00
CA HIS A 372 -10.80 -17.00 22.47
C HIS A 372 -11.39 -17.60 21.19
N GLY A 373 -12.71 -17.81 21.16
CA GLY A 373 -13.38 -18.35 19.97
C GLY A 373 -13.20 -17.47 18.72
N TRP A 374 -13.05 -16.16 18.89
CA TRP A 374 -12.68 -15.25 17.81
C TRP A 374 -11.22 -15.42 17.40
N ALA A 375 -10.29 -15.34 18.35
CA ALA A 375 -8.85 -15.42 18.06
C ALA A 375 -8.44 -16.78 17.47
N MET A 376 -9.11 -17.86 17.86
CA MET A 376 -8.84 -19.21 17.35
C MET A 376 -9.45 -19.46 15.97
N LYS A 377 -10.57 -18.82 15.62
CA LYS A 377 -11.27 -19.08 14.35
C LYS A 377 -10.90 -18.08 13.27
N LYS A 378 -10.84 -16.79 13.62
CA LYS A 378 -10.53 -15.71 12.67
C LYS A 378 -9.04 -15.70 12.33
N ASP A 379 -8.72 -15.16 11.17
CA ASP A 379 -7.36 -14.84 10.78
C ASP A 379 -6.86 -13.62 11.56
N VAL A 380 -5.97 -13.86 12.53
CA VAL A 380 -5.47 -12.84 13.45
C VAL A 380 -3.94 -12.80 13.44
N ALA A 381 -3.39 -11.60 13.49
CA ALA A 381 -1.98 -11.35 13.76
C ALA A 381 -1.78 -11.04 15.24
N VAL A 382 -0.77 -11.64 15.86
CA VAL A 382 -0.33 -11.28 17.21
C VAL A 382 0.76 -10.21 17.07
N ALA A 383 0.36 -8.94 17.22
CA ALA A 383 1.27 -7.81 17.30
C ALA A 383 1.75 -7.60 18.76
N SER A 384 2.69 -6.68 18.98
CA SER A 384 3.38 -6.50 20.28
C SER A 384 2.47 -6.32 21.50
N HIS A 385 1.32 -5.66 21.35
CA HIS A 385 0.38 -5.40 22.45
C HIS A 385 -1.07 -5.82 22.15
N TYR A 386 -1.34 -6.12 20.88
CA TYR A 386 -2.69 -6.36 20.38
C TYR A 386 -2.72 -7.63 19.54
N VAL A 387 -3.84 -8.34 19.63
CA VAL A 387 -4.28 -9.31 18.64
C VAL A 387 -5.18 -8.56 17.65
N VAL A 388 -4.80 -8.55 16.38
CA VAL A 388 -5.45 -7.77 15.32
C VAL A 388 -6.03 -8.72 14.28
N GLU A 389 -7.30 -8.59 13.94
CA GLU A 389 -7.91 -9.35 12.85
C GLU A 389 -7.40 -8.82 11.49
N ARG A 390 -6.90 -9.74 10.66
CA ARG A 390 -6.40 -9.46 9.32
C ARG A 390 -7.55 -9.18 8.35
N ALA A 391 -7.31 -8.26 7.42
CA ALA A 391 -8.17 -8.09 6.26
C ALA A 391 -8.09 -9.34 5.37
N ARG A 392 -9.20 -9.70 4.72
CA ARG A 392 -9.16 -10.67 3.63
C ARG A 392 -8.83 -9.93 2.35
N PHE A 393 -7.95 -10.51 1.56
CA PHE A 393 -7.57 -9.99 0.25
C PHE A 393 -8.28 -10.80 -0.84
N ASP A 394 -9.08 -10.11 -1.65
CA ASP A 394 -9.67 -10.65 -2.87
C ASP A 394 -8.85 -10.23 -4.10
N GLU A 395 -9.35 -10.61 -5.27
CA GLU A 395 -8.74 -10.33 -6.58
C GLU A 395 -8.53 -8.83 -6.81
N LYS A 396 -9.50 -8.00 -6.40
CA LYS A 396 -9.48 -6.54 -6.60
C LYS A 396 -8.45 -5.87 -5.70
N VAL A 397 -8.39 -6.26 -4.43
CA VAL A 397 -7.38 -5.75 -3.50
C VAL A 397 -5.98 -6.15 -3.97
N PHE A 398 -5.81 -7.38 -4.47
CA PHE A 398 -4.52 -7.81 -5.02
C PHE A 398 -4.12 -7.03 -6.27
N ALA A 399 -5.05 -6.79 -7.20
CA ALA A 399 -4.80 -5.96 -8.36
C ALA A 399 -4.33 -4.55 -7.93
N ALA A 400 -5.04 -3.92 -6.98
CA ALA A 400 -4.65 -2.61 -6.45
C ALA A 400 -3.27 -2.61 -5.77
N ILE A 401 -2.89 -3.69 -5.07
CA ILE A 401 -1.55 -3.85 -4.47
C ILE A 401 -0.48 -3.95 -5.56
N ILE A 402 -0.68 -4.80 -6.57
CA ILE A 402 0.26 -5.01 -7.67
C ILE A 402 0.43 -3.71 -8.47
N GLU A 403 -0.67 -3.10 -8.90
CA GLU A 403 -0.67 -1.83 -9.63
C GLU A 403 -0.01 -0.71 -8.83
N GLY A 404 -0.26 -0.62 -7.51
CA GLY A 404 0.41 0.34 -6.64
C GLY A 404 1.92 0.12 -6.60
N MET A 405 2.38 -1.12 -6.40
CA MET A 405 3.81 -1.44 -6.43
C MET A 405 4.46 -1.10 -7.78
N LEU A 406 3.76 -1.32 -8.90
CA LEU A 406 4.23 -0.93 -10.22
C LEU A 406 4.34 0.59 -10.38
N ALA A 407 3.32 1.34 -9.95
CA ALA A 407 3.32 2.80 -9.96
C ALA A 407 4.48 3.41 -9.13
N PHE A 408 4.86 2.75 -8.03
CA PHE A 408 6.03 3.14 -7.22
C PHE A 408 7.37 2.65 -7.76
N SER A 409 7.41 2.04 -8.94
CA SER A 409 8.62 1.42 -9.51
C SER A 409 9.24 0.40 -8.54
N ARG A 410 8.42 -0.50 -8.00
CA ARG A 410 8.82 -1.61 -7.11
C ARG A 410 8.52 -2.95 -7.75
N LEU A 411 9.12 -3.18 -8.92
CA LEU A 411 8.80 -4.30 -9.80
C LEU A 411 8.93 -5.66 -9.11
N ARG A 412 10.04 -5.91 -8.41
CA ARG A 412 10.25 -7.22 -7.74
C ARG A 412 9.22 -7.52 -6.66
N ALA A 413 8.73 -6.49 -5.96
CA ALA A 413 7.64 -6.65 -4.99
C ALA A 413 6.32 -6.96 -5.70
N ALA A 414 6.02 -6.25 -6.80
CA ALA A 414 4.84 -6.50 -7.62
C ALA A 414 4.82 -7.93 -8.20
N VAL A 415 5.95 -8.41 -8.72
CA VAL A 415 6.11 -9.79 -9.22
C VAL A 415 5.91 -10.80 -8.09
N GLY A 416 6.42 -10.53 -6.89
CA GLY A 416 6.19 -11.38 -5.72
C GLY A 416 4.70 -11.44 -5.35
N ALA A 417 3.99 -10.31 -5.42
CA ALA A 417 2.56 -10.24 -5.12
C ALA A 417 1.74 -10.99 -6.16
N PHE A 418 2.09 -10.86 -7.44
CA PHE A 418 1.49 -11.62 -8.54
C PHE A 418 1.73 -13.13 -8.41
N ALA A 419 2.96 -13.56 -8.12
CA ALA A 419 3.23 -14.99 -7.92
C ALA A 419 2.41 -15.56 -6.75
N ALA A 420 2.27 -14.80 -5.66
CA ALA A 420 1.45 -15.19 -4.51
C ALA A 420 -0.04 -15.24 -4.83
N SER A 421 -0.56 -14.34 -5.69
CA SER A 421 -1.96 -14.37 -6.10
C SER A 421 -2.27 -15.62 -6.95
N ILE A 422 -1.38 -15.98 -7.87
CA ILE A 422 -1.53 -17.21 -8.68
C ILE A 422 -1.43 -18.46 -7.79
N ALA A 423 -0.45 -18.52 -6.88
CA ALA A 423 -0.33 -19.62 -5.92
C ALA A 423 -1.61 -19.80 -5.09
N ALA A 424 -2.31 -18.69 -4.81
CA ALA A 424 -3.54 -18.67 -4.02
C ALA A 424 -4.85 -18.81 -4.80
N ASP A 425 -4.81 -19.16 -6.08
CA ASP A 425 -5.99 -19.34 -6.95
C ASP A 425 -6.82 -18.07 -7.16
N LEU A 426 -6.18 -16.89 -7.14
CA LEU A 426 -6.83 -15.63 -7.43
C LEU A 426 -6.71 -15.30 -8.92
N THR A 427 -7.83 -14.93 -9.56
CA THR A 427 -7.79 -14.39 -10.92
C THR A 427 -7.38 -12.93 -10.87
N ILE A 428 -6.48 -12.52 -11.77
CA ILE A 428 -5.98 -11.15 -11.86
C ILE A 428 -6.40 -10.60 -13.21
N SER A 429 -6.84 -9.34 -13.23
CA SER A 429 -7.33 -8.70 -14.45
C SER A 429 -6.26 -8.66 -15.53
N MET A 430 -6.67 -8.80 -16.80
CA MET A 430 -5.80 -8.67 -17.96
C MET A 430 -5.00 -7.36 -17.92
N ARG A 431 -5.64 -6.26 -17.52
CA ARG A 431 -5.01 -4.94 -17.36
C ARG A 431 -3.77 -5.01 -16.46
N THR A 432 -3.90 -5.61 -15.27
CA THR A 432 -2.83 -5.72 -14.29
C THR A 432 -1.70 -6.61 -14.81
N ILE A 433 -2.06 -7.74 -15.44
CA ILE A 433 -1.07 -8.69 -15.99
C ILE A 433 -0.28 -8.02 -17.12
N SER A 434 -0.96 -7.34 -18.05
CA SER A 434 -0.31 -6.62 -19.14
C SER A 434 0.62 -5.51 -18.64
N GLU A 435 0.20 -4.75 -17.63
CA GLU A 435 1.07 -3.71 -17.04
C GLU A 435 2.30 -4.31 -16.36
N LEU A 436 2.15 -5.43 -15.65
CA LEU A 436 3.27 -6.16 -15.05
C LEU A 436 4.25 -6.68 -16.11
N LEU A 437 3.74 -7.30 -17.18
CA LEU A 437 4.54 -7.81 -18.29
C LEU A 437 5.28 -6.69 -19.01
N ASP A 438 4.59 -5.58 -19.28
CA ASP A 438 5.17 -4.39 -19.89
C ASP A 438 6.29 -3.81 -19.02
N CYS A 439 6.09 -3.71 -17.70
CA CYS A 439 7.11 -3.24 -16.77
C CYS A 439 8.31 -4.20 -16.67
N CYS A 440 8.06 -5.51 -16.69
CA CYS A 440 9.14 -6.52 -16.72
C CYS A 440 9.98 -6.39 -17.99
N ALA A 441 9.33 -6.31 -19.15
CA ALA A 441 10.00 -6.13 -20.44
C ALA A 441 10.83 -4.84 -20.45
N ARG A 442 10.26 -3.71 -20.01
CA ARG A 442 10.95 -2.42 -19.96
C ARG A 442 12.18 -2.47 -19.04
N SER A 443 12.04 -3.04 -17.83
CA SER A 443 13.11 -3.04 -16.82
C SER A 443 14.34 -3.89 -17.15
N LEU A 444 14.23 -4.82 -18.11
CA LEU A 444 15.25 -5.83 -18.41
C LEU A 444 15.75 -6.60 -17.17
N ASP A 445 14.95 -6.68 -16.11
CA ASP A 445 15.31 -7.38 -14.88
C ASP A 445 15.09 -8.89 -15.02
N ARG A 446 16.19 -9.61 -15.24
CA ARG A 446 16.19 -11.06 -15.40
C ARG A 446 15.52 -11.81 -14.24
N ILE A 447 15.70 -11.32 -13.00
CA ILE A 447 15.13 -11.99 -11.82
C ILE A 447 13.61 -11.81 -11.79
N ALA A 448 13.13 -10.62 -12.14
CA ALA A 448 11.71 -10.34 -12.24
C ALA A 448 11.07 -11.14 -13.39
N ALA A 449 11.68 -11.12 -14.58
CA ALA A 449 11.22 -11.86 -15.75
C ALA A 449 11.12 -13.38 -15.49
N ASP A 450 12.16 -14.00 -14.93
CA ASP A 450 12.15 -15.44 -14.61
C ASP A 450 11.04 -15.81 -13.61
N LYS A 451 10.83 -14.98 -12.59
CA LYS A 451 9.77 -15.22 -11.60
C LYS A 451 8.37 -15.08 -12.21
N VAL A 452 8.14 -14.11 -13.10
CA VAL A 452 6.85 -13.98 -13.78
C VAL A 452 6.58 -15.18 -14.69
N LEU A 453 7.58 -15.61 -15.47
CA LEU A 453 7.44 -16.78 -16.34
C LEU A 453 7.07 -18.04 -15.54
N LYS A 454 7.77 -18.29 -14.43
CA LYS A 454 7.44 -19.39 -13.50
C LYS A 454 6.03 -19.27 -12.95
N ALA A 455 5.60 -18.07 -12.58
CA ALA A 455 4.24 -17.85 -12.09
C ALA A 455 3.18 -18.18 -13.16
N LEU A 456 3.41 -17.80 -14.42
CA LEU A 456 2.53 -18.13 -15.54
C LEU A 456 2.48 -19.65 -15.82
N GLU A 457 3.62 -20.35 -15.70
CA GLU A 457 3.72 -21.81 -15.86
C GLU A 457 2.92 -22.57 -14.79
N THR A 458 2.84 -22.05 -13.56
CA THR A 458 2.23 -22.78 -12.44
C THR A 458 0.76 -23.12 -12.66
N LYS A 459 -0.03 -22.18 -13.19
CA LYS A 459 -1.49 -22.28 -13.34
C LYS A 459 -1.98 -21.54 -14.60
N PRO A 460 -1.73 -22.08 -15.80
CA PRO A 460 -2.08 -21.43 -17.06
C PRO A 460 -3.59 -21.16 -17.22
N GLU A 461 -4.44 -21.94 -16.56
CA GLU A 461 -5.90 -21.82 -16.57
C GLU A 461 -6.42 -20.52 -15.93
N LEU A 462 -5.70 -19.95 -14.97
CA LEU A 462 -6.07 -18.65 -14.39
C LEU A 462 -5.72 -17.51 -15.34
N ILE A 463 -4.65 -17.67 -16.11
CA ILE A 463 -4.21 -16.69 -17.11
C ILE A 463 -5.10 -16.74 -18.35
N SER A 464 -5.51 -17.93 -18.79
CA SER A 464 -6.38 -18.07 -19.96
C SER A 464 -7.76 -17.43 -19.77
N GLN A 465 -8.26 -17.36 -18.53
CA GLN A 465 -9.49 -16.64 -18.18
C GLN A 465 -9.36 -15.12 -18.39
N ALA A 466 -8.16 -14.55 -18.23
CA ALA A 466 -7.92 -13.13 -18.46
C ALA A 466 -7.69 -12.80 -19.94
N PHE A 467 -7.12 -13.72 -20.73
CA PHE A 467 -6.74 -13.51 -22.13
C PHE A 467 -7.60 -14.36 -23.08
N THR A 468 -8.86 -13.97 -23.24
CA THR A 468 -9.87 -14.73 -24.00
C THR A 468 -9.86 -14.43 -25.51
N GLN A 469 -9.58 -13.19 -25.92
CA GLN A 469 -9.58 -12.81 -27.33
C GLN A 469 -8.26 -13.16 -28.02
N GLU A 470 -8.31 -13.40 -29.33
CA GLU A 470 -7.12 -13.76 -30.12
C GLU A 470 -6.04 -12.67 -30.10
N ASN A 471 -6.43 -11.40 -30.16
CA ASN A 471 -5.51 -10.26 -30.07
C ASN A 471 -4.79 -10.20 -28.70
N ASP A 472 -5.51 -10.51 -27.62
CA ASP A 472 -4.96 -10.52 -26.27
C ASP A 472 -3.98 -11.68 -26.09
N GLN A 473 -4.30 -12.86 -26.63
CA GLN A 473 -3.41 -14.02 -26.67
C GLN A 473 -2.15 -13.75 -27.48
N LEU A 474 -2.27 -13.04 -28.61
CA LEU A 474 -1.12 -12.61 -29.41
C LEU A 474 -0.22 -11.65 -28.64
N TYR A 475 -0.80 -10.67 -27.94
CA TYR A 475 -0.07 -9.76 -27.07
C TYR A 475 0.68 -10.52 -25.96
N LEU A 476 -0.02 -11.43 -25.26
CA LEU A 476 0.56 -12.25 -24.21
C LEU A 476 1.74 -13.09 -24.74
N ALA A 477 1.57 -13.73 -25.89
CA ALA A 477 2.60 -14.55 -26.51
C ALA A 477 3.87 -13.74 -26.88
N ARG A 478 3.70 -12.53 -27.43
CA ARG A 478 4.81 -11.60 -27.70
C ARG A 478 5.55 -11.17 -26.43
N ARG A 479 4.81 -10.91 -25.35
CA ARG A 479 5.41 -10.53 -24.06
C ARG A 479 6.12 -11.70 -23.39
N ILE A 480 5.55 -12.89 -23.39
CA ILE A 480 6.24 -14.10 -22.91
C ILE A 480 7.54 -14.30 -23.69
N ARG A 481 7.51 -14.15 -25.02
CA ARG A 481 8.74 -14.25 -25.83
C ARG A 481 9.79 -13.23 -25.41
N SER A 482 9.40 -11.97 -25.25
CA SER A 482 10.30 -10.89 -24.79
C SER A 482 10.95 -11.23 -23.44
N LEU A 483 10.18 -11.80 -22.50
CA LEU A 483 10.70 -12.23 -21.19
C LEU A 483 11.64 -13.44 -21.29
N LEU A 484 11.34 -14.42 -22.15
CA LEU A 484 12.23 -15.56 -22.41
C LEU A 484 13.58 -15.09 -22.97
N ASP A 485 13.55 -14.15 -23.91
CA ASP A 485 14.75 -13.56 -24.50
C ASP A 485 15.54 -12.73 -23.45
N ILE A 486 14.87 -12.02 -22.53
CA ILE A 486 15.52 -11.37 -21.36
C ILE A 486 16.17 -12.40 -20.42
N CYS A 487 15.57 -13.58 -20.27
CA CYS A 487 16.12 -14.67 -19.48
C CYS A 487 17.26 -15.43 -20.19
N GLY A 488 17.44 -15.23 -21.50
CA GLY A 488 18.38 -15.97 -22.34
C GLY A 488 17.90 -17.40 -22.66
N ARG A 489 16.59 -17.63 -22.71
CA ARG A 489 15.95 -18.91 -23.03
C ARG A 489 15.39 -18.90 -24.45
N GLU A 490 16.27 -18.74 -25.43
CA GLU A 490 15.86 -18.50 -26.82
C GLU A 490 15.19 -19.73 -27.46
N ASP A 491 15.53 -20.93 -26.98
CA ASP A 491 15.00 -22.21 -27.46
C ASP A 491 13.58 -22.52 -26.96
N GLU A 492 13.14 -21.83 -25.90
CA GLU A 492 11.81 -22.02 -25.32
C GLU A 492 10.74 -21.26 -26.12
N SER A 493 9.62 -21.93 -26.38
CA SER A 493 8.47 -21.34 -27.08
C SER A 493 7.50 -20.70 -26.08
N PRO A 494 6.77 -19.62 -26.41
CA PRO A 494 5.72 -19.10 -25.52
C PRO A 494 4.66 -20.15 -25.12
N THR A 495 4.46 -21.16 -25.96
CA THR A 495 3.56 -22.29 -25.69
C THR A 495 4.06 -23.25 -24.60
N SER A 496 5.35 -23.26 -24.25
CA SER A 496 5.82 -24.05 -23.09
C SER A 496 5.42 -23.40 -21.77
N VAL A 497 5.34 -22.06 -21.75
CA VAL A 497 4.94 -21.26 -20.58
C VAL A 497 3.41 -21.20 -20.45
N ALA A 498 2.73 -21.00 -21.58
CA ALA A 498 1.27 -20.89 -21.64
C ALA A 498 0.71 -21.84 -22.72
N PRO A 499 0.41 -23.10 -22.37
CA PRO A 499 -0.01 -24.13 -23.33
C PRO A 499 -1.32 -23.84 -24.07
N PHE A 500 -2.16 -22.95 -23.55
CA PHE A 500 -3.43 -22.55 -24.18
C PHE A 500 -3.24 -21.61 -25.38
N LEU A 501 -2.04 -21.09 -25.61
CA LEU A 501 -1.71 -20.30 -26.80
C LEU A 501 -1.59 -21.24 -28.03
N LYS A 502 -2.35 -20.98 -29.10
CA LYS A 502 -2.34 -21.81 -30.33
C LYS A 502 -1.01 -21.68 -31.10
N LYS A 503 -0.56 -22.74 -31.80
CA LYS A 503 0.59 -22.70 -32.75
C LYS A 503 0.13 -22.57 -34.23
N PRO A 504 0.89 -21.92 -35.13
CA PRO A 504 2.02 -21.01 -34.90
C PRO A 504 1.69 -19.60 -35.39
N VAL A 505 1.68 -18.61 -34.50
CA VAL A 505 1.74 -17.22 -34.96
C VAL A 505 3.19 -16.95 -35.38
N PHE A 506 3.50 -17.19 -36.65
CA PHE A 506 4.83 -17.04 -37.27
C PHE A 506 5.42 -15.62 -37.17
N SER A 507 4.69 -14.65 -36.59
CA SER A 507 5.10 -13.27 -36.35
C SER A 507 5.57 -12.97 -34.92
N ILE A 508 5.78 -14.00 -34.06
CA ILE A 508 6.28 -13.82 -32.68
C ILE A 508 7.81 -13.92 -32.58
N VAL A 509 8.49 -14.43 -33.62
CA VAL A 509 9.96 -14.50 -33.61
C VAL A 509 10.50 -13.09 -33.81
N LEU A 510 11.14 -12.53 -32.78
CA LEU A 510 11.95 -11.32 -32.93
C LEU A 510 12.92 -11.52 -34.09
N SER A 511 13.03 -10.54 -34.99
CA SER A 511 14.04 -10.57 -36.04
C SER A 511 15.43 -10.71 -35.41
N GLU A 512 16.41 -11.26 -36.13
CA GLU A 512 17.79 -11.35 -35.63
C GLU A 512 18.36 -9.97 -35.24
N GLU A 513 17.86 -8.92 -35.86
CA GLU A 513 18.18 -7.53 -35.50
C GLU A 513 17.56 -7.14 -34.16
N GLN A 514 16.27 -7.43 -33.94
CA GLN A 514 15.58 -7.20 -32.66
C GLN A 514 16.23 -7.99 -31.51
N LYS A 515 16.65 -9.23 -31.74
CA LYS A 515 17.37 -10.04 -30.76
C LYS A 515 18.73 -9.44 -30.40
N ARG A 516 19.50 -9.01 -31.40
CA ARG A 516 20.80 -8.34 -31.19
C ARG A 516 20.63 -7.06 -30.38
N VAL A 517 19.61 -6.26 -30.70
CA VAL A 517 19.31 -5.02 -30.00
C VAL A 517 18.92 -5.29 -28.55
N LEU A 518 18.09 -6.30 -28.30
CA LEU A 518 17.77 -6.74 -26.94
C LEU A 518 19.03 -7.14 -26.16
N HIS A 519 19.94 -7.89 -26.80
CA HIS A 519 21.20 -8.30 -26.19
C HIS A 519 22.10 -7.08 -25.86
N ILE A 520 22.20 -6.11 -26.78
CA ILE A 520 22.92 -4.86 -26.57
C ILE A 520 22.30 -4.05 -25.44
N ALA A 521 20.97 -3.91 -25.41
CA ALA A 521 20.24 -3.21 -24.36
C ALA A 521 20.47 -3.85 -22.98
N ARG A 522 20.48 -5.19 -22.93
CA ARG A 522 20.81 -5.94 -21.71
C ARG A 522 22.23 -5.69 -21.24
N ILE A 523 23.22 -5.74 -22.13
CA ILE A 523 24.62 -5.44 -21.78
C ILE A 523 24.74 -3.99 -21.30
N ALA A 524 24.16 -3.04 -22.01
CA ALA A 524 24.20 -1.61 -21.66
C ALA A 524 23.53 -1.31 -20.31
N HIS A 525 22.47 -2.06 -19.97
CA HIS A 525 21.80 -2.00 -18.68
C HIS A 525 22.60 -2.66 -17.56
N ALA A 526 23.20 -3.83 -17.80
CA ALA A 526 24.03 -4.55 -16.82
C ALA A 526 25.32 -3.80 -16.46
N VAL A 527 26.00 -3.21 -17.45
CA VAL A 527 27.22 -2.40 -17.26
C VAL A 527 26.94 -1.11 -16.49
N GLY A 528 25.70 -0.62 -16.49
CA GLY A 528 25.30 0.55 -15.69
C GLY A 528 24.93 0.24 -14.24
N GLN A 529 24.86 -1.04 -13.85
CA GLN A 529 24.52 -1.48 -12.49
C GLN A 529 25.73 -1.81 -11.62
N THR A 530 26.92 -1.96 -12.23
CA THR A 530 28.22 -2.06 -11.57
C THR A 530 28.83 -0.69 -11.38
#